data_AF-A0A519MMG9-F1
#
_entry.id   AF-A0A519MMG9-F1
#
_cell.length_a   1.000
_cell.length_b   1.000
_cell.length_c   1.000
_cell.angle_alpha   90.00
_cell.angle_beta   90.00
_cell.angle_gamma   90.00
#
_symmetry.space_group_name_H-M   'P 1'
#
loop_
_entity.id
_entity.type
_entity.pdbx_description
1 polymer ?
#
loop_
_entity_poly.entity_id
_entity_poly.type
_entity_poly.pdbx_seq_one_letter_code
_entity_poly.pdbx_strand_id
1 'polypeptide(L)'
;GTSTRGHKGAKSRSGYSRKSGFEGGQMPLQRRVPKFGFKNINRVEYKGINLDVLQSLFEANNSATMAEGYFVEAGLVSKNAKVKVLGRGELNAAIEVHAHAFSKSAQEAIEKAGGKVVTL
;
A
#
# COMPACT_ATOMS: atom_id res chain seq x y z
N GLY A 1 -15.86 16.14 44.06
CA GLY A 1 -14.75 15.54 43.29
C GLY A 1 -14.46 16.38 42.05
N THR A 2 -13.25 16.29 41.48
CA THR A 2 -12.77 17.12 40.36
C THR A 2 -13.03 16.54 38.96
N SER A 3 -13.97 15.59 38.84
CA SER A 3 -14.45 14.99 37.58
C SER A 3 -13.33 14.75 36.55
N THR A 4 -12.29 14.01 36.94
CA THR A 4 -11.09 13.63 36.15
C THR A 4 -10.24 14.78 35.55
N ARG A 5 -10.56 16.04 35.83
CA ARG A 5 -9.87 17.23 35.27
C ARG A 5 -8.85 17.87 36.23
N GLY A 6 -8.70 17.35 37.44
CA GLY A 6 -7.85 17.94 38.46
C GLY A 6 -8.38 19.29 38.98
N HIS A 7 -7.52 20.11 39.59
CA HIS A 7 -7.94 21.36 40.24
C HIS A 7 -8.09 22.55 39.27
N LYS A 8 -7.42 23.68 39.52
CA LYS A 8 -7.51 24.89 38.69
C LYS A 8 -6.47 24.82 37.56
N GLY A 9 -6.81 25.29 36.36
CA GLY A 9 -5.88 25.40 35.23
C GLY A 9 -6.61 25.57 33.91
N ALA A 10 -5.89 25.92 32.84
CA ALA A 10 -6.50 26.09 31.52
C ALA A 10 -7.18 24.80 31.02
N LYS A 11 -6.57 23.63 31.28
CA LYS A 11 -7.09 22.30 30.89
C LYS A 11 -8.38 21.90 31.60
N SER A 12 -8.69 22.48 32.76
CA SER A 12 -9.91 22.16 33.52
C SER A 12 -11.09 23.07 33.18
N ARG A 13 -10.89 24.11 32.35
CA ARG A 13 -11.97 25.02 31.91
C ARG A 13 -12.82 24.41 30.80
N SER A 14 -14.11 24.77 30.81
CA SER A 14 -15.02 24.42 29.72
C SER A 14 -14.52 25.00 28.40
N GLY A 15 -14.60 24.22 27.32
CA GLY A 15 -14.14 24.64 25.99
C GLY A 15 -12.62 24.58 25.77
N TYR A 16 -11.83 24.07 26.72
CA TYR A 16 -10.40 23.88 26.47
C TYR A 16 -10.16 22.87 25.34
N SER A 17 -9.36 23.29 24.35
CA SER A 17 -8.83 22.43 23.29
C SER A 17 -7.34 22.63 23.14
N ARG A 18 -6.59 21.54 23.00
CA ARG A 18 -5.14 21.58 22.79
C ARG A 18 -4.86 21.79 21.31
N LYS A 19 -4.08 22.82 20.97
CA LYS A 19 -3.51 22.99 19.62
C LYS A 19 -2.44 21.92 19.39
N SER A 20 -2.64 21.00 18.43
CA SER A 20 -1.74 19.86 18.21
C SER A 20 -0.29 20.24 17.87
N GLY A 21 -0.08 21.39 17.23
CA GLY A 21 1.25 21.92 16.88
C GLY A 21 1.82 22.94 17.88
N PHE A 22 1.25 23.08 19.07
CA PHE A 22 1.73 24.03 20.08
C PHE A 22 2.63 23.35 21.11
N GLU A 23 3.87 23.80 21.20
CA GLU A 23 4.92 23.24 22.07
C GLU A 23 5.23 24.12 23.29
N GLY A 24 4.23 24.86 23.80
CA GLY A 24 4.38 25.61 25.06
C GLY A 24 5.08 26.98 24.93
N GLY A 25 5.35 27.45 23.71
CA GLY A 25 5.91 28.79 23.45
C GLY A 25 7.12 28.79 22.52
N GLN A 26 7.82 27.65 22.39
CA GLN A 26 8.92 27.50 21.44
C GLN A 26 8.43 27.40 19.99
N MET A 27 9.36 27.61 19.03
CA MET A 27 9.08 27.38 17.62
C MET A 27 8.82 25.89 17.35
N PRO A 28 7.62 25.54 16.86
CA PRO A 28 7.23 24.13 16.73
C PRO A 28 8.01 23.44 15.63
N LEU A 29 8.16 22.12 15.74
CA LEU A 29 8.99 21.33 14.83
C LEU A 29 8.61 21.52 13.35
N GLN A 30 7.30 21.58 13.06
CA GLN A 30 6.76 21.82 11.72
C GLN A 30 7.19 23.15 11.07
N ARG A 31 7.71 24.11 11.86
CA ARG A 31 8.28 25.38 11.39
C ARG A 31 9.81 25.42 11.41
N ARG A 32 10.44 24.60 12.25
CA ARG A 32 11.91 24.49 12.34
C ARG A 32 12.50 23.69 11.19
N VAL A 33 11.78 22.67 10.72
CA VAL A 33 12.23 21.81 9.63
C VAL A 33 11.89 22.45 8.27
N PRO A 34 12.85 22.56 7.33
CA PRO A 34 12.58 23.08 6.00
C PRO A 34 11.66 22.15 5.20
N LYS A 35 10.87 22.74 4.30
CA LYS A 35 10.12 21.96 3.29
C LYS A 35 11.10 21.55 2.19
N PHE A 36 10.99 20.31 1.73
CA PHE A 36 11.84 19.77 0.67
C PHE A 36 11.02 18.95 -0.34
N GLY A 37 11.54 18.84 -1.56
CA GLY A 37 10.93 18.05 -2.64
C GLY A 37 9.82 18.75 -3.42
N PHE A 38 9.28 18.03 -4.41
CA PHE A 38 8.15 18.44 -5.24
C PHE A 38 7.26 17.23 -5.55
N LYS A 39 6.01 17.47 -5.96
CA LYS A 39 5.07 16.41 -6.37
C LYS A 39 5.06 16.33 -7.91
N ASN A 40 5.47 15.19 -8.46
CA ASN A 40 5.37 14.94 -9.91
C ASN A 40 3.89 14.80 -10.34
N ILE A 41 3.47 15.57 -11.34
CA ILE A 41 2.11 15.56 -11.89
C ILE A 41 1.82 14.26 -12.64
N ASN A 42 2.81 13.72 -13.35
CA ASN A 42 2.68 12.52 -14.17
C ASN A 42 3.13 11.25 -13.43
N ARG A 43 3.06 11.23 -12.10
CA ARG A 43 3.42 10.04 -11.32
C ARG A 43 2.42 8.92 -11.58
N VAL A 44 2.90 7.85 -12.23
CA VAL A 44 2.15 6.60 -12.37
C VAL A 44 2.39 5.74 -11.13
N GLU A 45 1.32 5.48 -10.37
CA GLU A 45 1.36 4.58 -9.23
C GLU A 45 0.91 3.19 -9.64
N TYR A 46 1.70 2.18 -9.28
CA TYR A 46 1.36 0.79 -9.48
C TYR A 46 0.95 0.16 -8.15
N LYS A 47 -0.06 -0.70 -8.19
CA LYS A 47 -0.38 -1.62 -7.10
C LYS A 47 0.51 -2.84 -7.19
N GLY A 48 1.32 -3.02 -6.16
CA GLY A 48 2.22 -4.17 -6.02
C GLY A 48 1.44 -5.40 -5.60
N ILE A 49 1.50 -6.46 -6.40
CA ILE A 49 1.03 -7.80 -6.04
C ILE A 49 2.24 -8.72 -5.95
N ASN A 50 2.33 -9.50 -4.89
CA ASN A 50 3.47 -10.36 -4.62
C ASN A 50 3.18 -11.83 -5.02
N LEU A 51 4.23 -12.65 -5.14
CA LEU A 51 4.11 -14.06 -5.52
C LEU A 51 3.35 -14.90 -4.49
N ASP A 52 3.53 -14.61 -3.20
CA ASP A 52 2.77 -15.23 -2.10
C ASP A 52 1.25 -15.05 -2.27
N VAL A 53 0.82 -13.86 -2.66
CA VAL A 53 -0.59 -13.54 -2.93
C VAL A 53 -1.08 -14.33 -4.13
N LEU A 54 -0.30 -14.41 -5.22
CA LEU A 54 -0.67 -15.18 -6.40
C LEU A 54 -0.82 -16.67 -6.08
N GLN A 55 0.07 -17.24 -5.28
CA GLN A 55 -0.02 -18.62 -4.81
C GLN A 55 -1.30 -18.84 -3.99
N SER A 56 -1.63 -17.93 -3.06
CA SER A 56 -2.85 -18.05 -2.25
C SER A 56 -4.14 -17.96 -3.08
N LEU A 57 -4.14 -17.13 -4.13
CA LEU A 57 -5.28 -17.04 -5.06
C LEU A 57 -5.43 -18.32 -5.89
N PHE A 58 -4.31 -18.90 -6.31
CA PHE A 58 -4.31 -20.16 -7.01
C PHE A 58 -4.87 -21.29 -6.13
N GLU A 59 -4.48 -21.37 -4.88
CA GLU A 59 -5.00 -22.38 -3.95
C GLU A 59 -6.49 -22.21 -3.66
N ALA A 60 -6.98 -20.97 -3.59
CA ALA A 60 -8.39 -20.68 -3.32
C ALA A 60 -9.32 -20.98 -4.51
N ASN A 61 -8.89 -20.66 -5.73
CA ASN A 61 -9.77 -20.63 -6.91
C ASN A 61 -9.32 -21.56 -8.05
N ASN A 62 -8.15 -22.17 -7.94
CA ASN A 62 -7.53 -23.07 -8.92
C ASN A 62 -7.49 -22.53 -10.36
N SER A 63 -7.40 -21.20 -10.50
CA SER A 63 -7.36 -20.54 -11.82
C SER A 63 -5.94 -20.50 -12.36
N ALA A 64 -5.72 -21.18 -13.49
CA ALA A 64 -4.44 -21.16 -14.19
C ALA A 64 -4.14 -19.83 -14.90
N THR A 65 -5.15 -19.00 -15.16
CA THR A 65 -5.01 -17.70 -15.83
C THR A 65 -5.51 -16.58 -14.92
N MET A 66 -4.63 -15.62 -14.62
CA MET A 66 -4.93 -14.43 -13.84
C MET A 66 -4.88 -13.19 -14.75
N ALA A 67 -6.02 -12.89 -15.36
CA ALA A 67 -6.23 -11.69 -16.19
C ALA A 67 -6.39 -10.42 -15.32
N GLU A 68 -6.32 -9.24 -15.92
CA GLU A 68 -6.46 -7.97 -15.19
C GLU A 68 -7.73 -7.88 -14.33
N GLY A 69 -8.86 -8.33 -14.89
CA GLY A 69 -10.15 -8.35 -14.19
C GLY A 69 -10.17 -9.27 -12.97
N TYR A 70 -9.35 -10.32 -12.97
CA TYR A 70 -9.28 -11.29 -11.87
C TYR A 70 -8.82 -10.62 -10.57
N PHE A 71 -7.85 -9.69 -10.65
CA PHE A 71 -7.39 -8.95 -9.48
C PHE A 71 -8.44 -7.98 -8.93
N VAL A 72 -9.35 -7.51 -9.78
CA VAL A 72 -10.47 -6.65 -9.39
C VAL A 72 -11.55 -7.47 -8.70
N GLU A 73 -11.90 -8.63 -9.25
CA GLU A 73 -12.87 -9.58 -8.65
C GLU A 73 -12.38 -10.11 -7.31
N ALA A 74 -11.08 -10.40 -7.20
CA ALA A 74 -10.43 -10.79 -5.95
C ALA A 74 -10.32 -9.63 -4.92
N GLY A 75 -10.74 -8.41 -5.28
CA GLY A 75 -10.71 -7.24 -4.38
C GLY A 75 -9.30 -6.69 -4.10
N LEU A 76 -8.30 -7.10 -4.85
CA LEU A 76 -6.89 -6.70 -4.64
C LEU A 76 -6.57 -5.35 -5.28
N VAL A 77 -7.27 -5.01 -6.37
CA VAL A 77 -6.98 -3.83 -7.18
C VAL A 77 -8.30 -3.15 -7.57
N SER A 78 -8.30 -1.82 -7.64
CA SER A 78 -9.44 -1.08 -8.17
C SER A 78 -9.47 -1.14 -9.71
N LYS A 79 -10.66 -1.00 -10.31
CA LYS A 79 -10.87 -1.15 -11.76
C LYS A 79 -9.89 -0.37 -12.67
N ASN A 80 -9.37 0.77 -12.22
CA ASN A 80 -8.51 1.65 -13.02
C ASN A 80 -7.04 1.68 -12.53
N ALA A 81 -6.66 0.81 -11.59
CA ALA A 81 -5.31 0.81 -11.05
C ALA A 81 -4.38 -0.07 -11.88
N LYS A 82 -3.15 0.43 -12.11
CA LYS A 82 -2.12 -0.33 -12.80
C LYS A 82 -1.49 -1.35 -11.85
N VAL A 83 -1.27 -2.56 -12.34
CA VAL A 83 -0.74 -3.67 -11.53
C VAL A 83 0.73 -3.89 -11.83
N LYS A 84 1.55 -4.00 -10.78
CA LYS A 84 2.93 -4.46 -10.88
C LYS A 84 3.13 -5.72 -10.05
N VAL A 85 3.62 -6.79 -10.65
CA VAL A 85 3.97 -8.01 -9.92
C VAL A 85 5.38 -7.91 -9.34
N LEU A 86 5.53 -8.30 -8.08
CA LEU A 86 6.72 -8.18 -7.27
C LEU A 86 7.14 -9.56 -6.73
N GLY A 87 8.45 -9.76 -6.59
CA GLY A 87 9.04 -11.07 -6.30
C GLY A 87 9.11 -11.46 -4.82
N ARG A 88 8.15 -11.06 -3.98
CA ARG A 88 8.13 -11.51 -2.57
C ARG A 88 7.35 -12.82 -2.45
N GLY A 89 7.94 -13.81 -1.78
CA GLY A 89 7.34 -15.12 -1.57
C GLY A 89 7.75 -16.14 -2.64
N GLU A 90 7.15 -17.33 -2.55
CA GLU A 90 7.41 -18.45 -3.46
C GLU A 90 6.14 -18.76 -4.27
N LEU A 91 6.34 -19.12 -5.53
CA LEU A 91 5.27 -19.54 -6.43
C LEU A 91 5.63 -20.93 -6.95
N ASN A 92 4.79 -21.92 -6.66
CA ASN A 92 5.00 -23.31 -7.07
C ASN A 92 4.05 -23.73 -8.20
N ALA A 93 2.97 -22.98 -8.41
CA ALA A 93 1.99 -23.24 -9.46
C ALA A 93 2.41 -22.61 -10.79
N ALA A 94 2.18 -23.34 -11.88
CA ALA A 94 2.30 -22.81 -13.24
C ALA A 94 1.09 -21.93 -13.56
N ILE A 95 1.24 -20.61 -13.42
CA ILE A 95 0.16 -19.62 -13.64
C ILE A 95 0.54 -18.70 -14.79
N GLU A 96 -0.44 -18.35 -15.64
CA GLU A 96 -0.33 -17.28 -16.60
C GLU A 96 -0.82 -15.95 -15.99
N VAL A 97 0.07 -14.97 -15.85
CA VAL A 97 -0.19 -13.70 -15.18
C VAL A 97 -0.15 -12.53 -16.16
N HIS A 98 -1.24 -11.77 -16.24
CA HIS A 98 -1.37 -10.60 -17.09
C HIS A 98 -1.32 -9.34 -16.22
N ALA A 99 -0.28 -8.53 -16.38
CA ALA A 99 -0.12 -7.28 -15.60
C ALA A 99 0.60 -6.20 -16.40
N HIS A 100 0.57 -4.96 -15.90
CA HIS A 100 1.16 -3.81 -16.60
C HIS A 100 2.68 -3.73 -16.44
N ALA A 101 3.22 -4.33 -15.37
CA ALA A 101 4.64 -4.35 -15.10
C ALA A 101 5.02 -5.53 -14.21
N PHE A 102 6.28 -5.95 -14.29
CA PHE A 102 6.83 -7.01 -13.46
C PHE A 102 8.21 -6.59 -12.93
N SER A 103 8.59 -7.02 -11.72
CA SER A 103 9.99 -6.97 -11.29
C SER A 103 10.77 -8.11 -11.93
N LYS A 104 12.08 -7.91 -12.18
CA LYS A 104 12.94 -8.96 -12.75
C LYS A 104 12.87 -10.27 -11.96
N SER A 105 12.95 -10.17 -10.63
CA SER A 105 12.81 -11.31 -9.73
C SER A 105 11.47 -12.03 -9.83
N ALA A 106 10.36 -11.31 -10.10
CA ALA A 106 9.06 -11.92 -10.26
C ALA A 106 8.93 -12.65 -11.60
N GLN A 107 9.45 -12.06 -12.68
CA GLN A 107 9.46 -12.69 -14.00
C GLN A 107 10.21 -14.03 -13.96
N GLU A 108 11.43 -14.01 -13.43
CA GLU A 108 12.26 -15.22 -13.31
C GLU A 108 11.59 -16.28 -12.43
N ALA A 109 10.94 -15.89 -11.32
CA ALA A 109 10.26 -16.84 -10.45
C ALA A 109 9.04 -17.49 -11.12
N ILE A 110 8.23 -16.70 -11.86
CA ILE A 110 7.06 -17.20 -12.58
C ILE A 110 7.49 -18.15 -13.72
N GLU A 111 8.52 -17.77 -14.48
CA GLU A 111 9.05 -18.62 -15.56
C GLU A 111 9.67 -19.91 -15.02
N LYS A 112 10.38 -19.86 -13.88
CA LYS A 112 10.91 -21.06 -13.21
C LYS A 112 9.81 -22.00 -12.71
N ALA A 113 8.67 -21.47 -12.30
CA ALA A 113 7.50 -22.26 -11.94
C ALA A 113 6.76 -22.83 -13.17
N GLY A 114 7.24 -22.58 -14.39
CA GLY A 114 6.61 -23.00 -15.63
C GLY A 114 5.38 -22.16 -16.03
N GLY A 115 5.20 -21.02 -15.38
CA GLY A 115 4.15 -20.05 -15.70
C GLY A 115 4.52 -19.15 -16.87
N LYS A 116 3.58 -18.26 -17.25
CA LYS A 116 3.74 -17.32 -18.36
C LYS A 116 3.49 -15.90 -17.90
N VAL A 117 4.37 -14.99 -18.32
CA VAL A 117 4.27 -13.55 -18.03
C VAL A 117 3.76 -12.83 -19.27
N VAL A 118 2.63 -12.13 -19.15
CA VAL A 118 2.08 -11.29 -20.23
C VAL A 118 2.03 -9.84 -19.75
N THR A 119 2.71 -8.96 -20.48
CA THR A 119 2.70 -7.52 -20.20
C THR A 119 1.62 -6.85 -21.05
N LEU A 120 0.76 -6.07 -20.40
CA LEU A 120 -0.34 -5.30 -21.01
C LEU A 120 0.10 -3.91 -21.48
#